data_AF-A0AAN9BIP0-F1
#
_entry.id   AF-A0AAN9BIP0-F1
#
_cell.length_a   1.000
_cell.length_b   1.000
_cell.length_c   1.000
_cell.angle_alpha   90.00
_cell.angle_beta   90.00
_cell.angle_gamma   90.00
#
_symmetry.space_group_name_H-M   'P 1'
#
loop_
_entity.id
_entity.type
_entity.pdbx_description
1 polymer ?
#
loop_
_entity_poly.entity_id
_entity_poly.type
_entity_poly.pdbx_seq_one_letter_code
_entity_poly.pdbx_strand_id
1 'polypeptide(L)'
;MSGDTEKDAKPNPLFRDITADDYDPEITEMASLCVNCEEEGMTRLFLTKIPFFREVIVSSFQCDHCGMRNAELMPAGRLQDKGVVYKVNIQTPQDMNRQVVQSQSAAVRIPCLEFEAPPKKGLLSTVEGIISQAIDDLNQCQPLRKVQDPEVAAKIEVFIEKMQNLLKLETPFDLVVDDPTGNSFVENPYPFDFSVFAWL
;
A
#
# COMPACT_ATOMS: atom_id res chain seq x y z
N MET A 1 -21.87 -49.17 -27.69
CA MET A 1 -20.74 -48.46 -28.31
C MET A 1 -21.35 -47.23 -28.96
N SER A 2 -21.17 -46.00 -28.49
CA SER A 2 -20.30 -45.43 -27.47
C SER A 2 -20.96 -44.11 -27.08
N GLY A 3 -21.13 -43.84 -25.79
CA GLY A 3 -21.58 -42.54 -25.31
C GLY A 3 -20.37 -41.61 -25.23
N ASP A 4 -20.42 -40.49 -25.93
CA ASP A 4 -19.44 -39.43 -25.78
C ASP A 4 -19.97 -38.45 -24.74
N THR A 5 -19.34 -38.50 -23.56
CA THR A 5 -19.54 -37.61 -22.42
C THR A 5 -19.14 -36.19 -22.77
N GLU A 6 -20.11 -35.29 -22.77
CA GLU A 6 -19.96 -33.84 -22.73
C GLU A 6 -19.21 -33.47 -21.43
N LYS A 7 -17.97 -32.97 -21.56
CA LYS A 7 -17.17 -32.52 -20.42
C LYS A 7 -17.59 -31.09 -20.07
N ASP A 8 -18.36 -30.95 -19.00
CA ASP A 8 -18.65 -29.67 -18.35
C ASP A 8 -17.35 -28.92 -18.01
N ALA A 9 -17.02 -27.87 -18.77
CA ALA A 9 -15.96 -26.93 -18.42
C ALA A 9 -16.48 -26.01 -17.32
N LYS A 10 -15.96 -26.16 -16.10
CA LYS A 10 -16.28 -25.24 -14.99
C LYS A 10 -15.74 -23.84 -15.34
N PRO A 11 -16.53 -22.76 -15.17
CA PRO A 11 -16.04 -21.41 -15.37
C PRO A 11 -14.90 -21.12 -14.39
N ASN A 12 -13.84 -20.51 -14.89
CA ASN A 12 -12.70 -20.14 -14.06
C ASN A 12 -13.12 -19.14 -12.96
N PRO A 13 -12.53 -19.21 -11.76
CA PRO A 13 -12.86 -18.29 -10.68
C PRO A 13 -12.44 -16.86 -11.02
N LEU A 14 -13.26 -15.88 -10.60
CA LEU A 14 -13.04 -14.45 -10.82
C LEU A 14 -11.78 -13.91 -10.12
N PHE A 15 -11.41 -14.51 -8.97
CA PHE A 15 -10.17 -14.22 -8.25
C PHE A 15 -9.25 -15.43 -8.34
N ARG A 16 -8.05 -15.24 -8.92
CA ARG A 16 -7.05 -16.29 -9.11
C ARG A 16 -5.81 -16.05 -8.27
N ASP A 17 -5.17 -17.12 -7.83
CA ASP A 17 -3.88 -17.04 -7.15
C ASP A 17 -2.79 -16.62 -8.15
N ILE A 18 -1.85 -15.77 -7.73
CA ILE A 18 -0.67 -15.45 -8.54
C ILE A 18 0.27 -16.66 -8.52
N THR A 19 0.36 -17.40 -9.62
CA THR A 19 1.31 -18.52 -9.77
C THR A 19 2.32 -18.22 -10.87
N ALA A 20 3.55 -18.72 -10.72
CA ALA A 20 4.61 -18.53 -11.72
C ALA A 20 4.32 -19.24 -13.06
N ASP A 21 3.35 -20.15 -13.07
CA ASP A 21 2.92 -20.92 -14.24
C ASP A 21 1.70 -20.28 -14.95
N ASP A 22 1.19 -19.15 -14.45
CA ASP A 22 0.11 -18.38 -15.09
C ASP A 22 0.69 -17.31 -16.02
N TYR A 23 0.83 -17.67 -17.30
CA TYR A 23 1.41 -16.81 -18.33
C TYR A 23 0.41 -15.81 -18.94
N ASP A 24 -0.88 -15.89 -18.61
CA ASP A 24 -1.93 -15.03 -19.15
C ASP A 24 -2.92 -14.60 -18.05
N PRO A 25 -2.52 -13.64 -17.19
CA PRO A 25 -3.43 -13.11 -16.18
C PRO A 25 -4.63 -12.46 -16.88
N GLU A 26 -5.85 -12.91 -16.55
CA GLU A 26 -7.08 -12.29 -17.04
C GLU A 26 -7.20 -10.86 -16.46
N ILE A 27 -6.71 -9.90 -17.23
CA ILE A 27 -6.82 -8.47 -16.95
C ILE A 27 -8.10 -7.95 -17.58
N THR A 28 -8.96 -7.31 -16.79
CA THR A 28 -10.12 -6.60 -17.30
C THR A 28 -9.71 -5.18 -17.66
N GLU A 29 -9.79 -4.82 -18.93
CA GLU A 29 -9.50 -3.47 -19.41
C GLU A 29 -10.80 -2.69 -19.66
N MET A 30 -10.85 -1.44 -19.21
CA MET A 30 -11.97 -0.54 -19.47
C MET A 30 -11.49 0.90 -19.70
N ALA A 31 -12.13 1.59 -20.64
CA ALA A 31 -11.98 3.02 -20.81
C ALA A 31 -12.46 3.78 -19.57
N SER A 32 -11.72 4.79 -19.13
CA SER A 32 -12.06 5.61 -17.95
C SER A 32 -11.63 7.05 -18.14
N LEU A 33 -12.41 7.99 -17.61
CA LEU A 33 -12.11 9.42 -17.69
C LEU A 33 -10.83 9.78 -16.94
N CYS A 34 -9.91 10.51 -17.58
CA CYS A 34 -8.73 11.05 -16.93
C CYS A 34 -9.09 12.26 -16.07
N VAL A 35 -8.83 12.19 -14.76
CA VAL A 35 -9.10 13.31 -13.83
C VAL A 35 -8.17 14.52 -14.02
N ASN A 36 -7.12 14.40 -14.83
CA ASN A 36 -6.16 15.49 -15.07
C ASN A 36 -6.43 16.26 -16.36
N CYS A 37 -6.81 15.58 -17.45
CA CYS A 37 -7.04 16.22 -18.75
C CYS A 37 -8.44 15.98 -19.33
N GLU A 38 -9.31 15.26 -18.62
CA GLU A 38 -10.69 14.95 -19.00
C GLU A 38 -10.84 14.14 -20.30
N GLU A 39 -9.73 13.65 -20.85
CA GLU A 39 -9.71 12.72 -21.99
C GLU A 39 -9.86 11.27 -21.51
N GLU A 40 -10.15 10.37 -22.46
CA GLU A 40 -10.27 8.94 -22.17
C GLU A 40 -8.88 8.31 -21.93
N GLY A 41 -8.72 7.65 -20.78
CA GLY A 41 -7.58 6.81 -20.44
C GLY A 41 -8.00 5.34 -20.29
N MET A 42 -7.04 4.49 -19.95
CA MET A 42 -7.24 3.06 -19.79
C MET A 42 -7.07 2.64 -18.33
N THR A 43 -8.09 1.98 -17.77
CA THR A 43 -8.01 1.32 -16.46
C THR A 43 -7.90 -0.18 -16.67
N ARG A 44 -6.87 -0.79 -16.08
CA ARG A 44 -6.64 -2.23 -16.04
C ARG A 44 -6.94 -2.75 -14.64
N LEU A 45 -7.86 -3.69 -14.51
CA LEU A 45 -8.18 -4.38 -13.26
C LEU A 45 -7.60 -5.79 -13.30
N PHE A 46 -6.78 -6.10 -12.30
CA PHE A 46 -6.26 -7.43 -12.06
C PHE A 46 -6.81 -7.96 -10.74
N LEU A 47 -7.71 -8.95 -10.83
CA LEU A 47 -8.41 -9.54 -9.69
C LEU A 47 -7.63 -10.78 -9.25
N THR A 48 -6.99 -10.69 -8.08
CA THR A 48 -6.06 -11.72 -7.64
C THR A 48 -6.16 -12.03 -6.16
N LYS A 49 -5.65 -13.20 -5.79
CA LYS A 49 -5.45 -13.61 -4.40
C LYS A 49 -3.98 -13.49 -4.05
N ILE A 50 -3.69 -12.63 -3.07
CA ILE A 50 -2.34 -12.52 -2.51
C ILE A 50 -2.34 -13.27 -1.17
N PRO A 51 -1.33 -14.11 -0.89
CA PRO A 51 -1.16 -14.72 0.43
C PRO A 51 -1.28 -13.66 1.53
N PHE A 52 -1.98 -13.98 2.62
CA PHE A 52 -2.31 -13.06 3.74
C PHE A 52 -3.27 -11.90 3.41
N PHE A 53 -3.35 -11.47 2.15
CA PHE A 53 -4.20 -10.37 1.69
C PHE A 53 -5.53 -10.81 1.08
N ARG A 54 -5.74 -12.14 0.94
CA ARG A 54 -6.95 -12.75 0.37
C ARG A 54 -7.28 -12.12 -0.99
N GLU A 55 -8.55 -11.87 -1.28
CA GLU A 55 -9.07 -11.37 -2.57
C GLU A 55 -8.89 -9.86 -2.70
N VAL A 56 -8.10 -9.43 -3.69
CA VAL A 56 -7.82 -8.03 -3.99
C VAL A 56 -7.95 -7.70 -5.47
N ILE A 57 -8.19 -6.42 -5.73
CA ILE A 57 -8.28 -5.83 -7.06
C ILE A 57 -7.15 -4.83 -7.18
N VAL A 58 -6.17 -5.12 -8.04
CA VAL A 58 -5.15 -4.16 -8.43
C VAL A 58 -5.70 -3.37 -9.62
N SER A 59 -5.92 -2.08 -9.44
CA SER A 59 -6.36 -1.16 -10.48
C SER A 59 -5.18 -0.32 -10.95
N SER A 60 -4.89 -0.31 -12.25
CA SER A 60 -3.87 0.53 -12.86
C SER A 60 -4.49 1.39 -13.95
N PHE A 61 -4.51 2.70 -13.72
CA PHE A 61 -4.92 3.70 -14.71
C PHE A 61 -3.71 4.28 -15.44
N GLN A 62 -3.83 4.44 -16.75
CA GLN A 62 -2.87 5.14 -17.59
C GLN A 62 -3.59 6.01 -18.62
N CYS A 63 -3.18 7.27 -18.73
CA CYS A 63 -3.63 8.19 -19.76
C CYS A 63 -2.50 8.46 -20.76
N ASP A 64 -2.71 8.13 -22.03
CA ASP A 64 -1.71 8.34 -23.09
C ASP A 64 -1.67 9.80 -23.59
N HIS A 65 -2.68 10.61 -23.27
CA HIS A 65 -2.74 12.03 -23.65
C HIS A 65 -1.87 12.94 -22.77
N CYS A 66 -1.97 12.80 -21.45
CA CYS A 66 -1.23 13.64 -20.49
C CYS A 66 -0.15 12.90 -19.70
N GLY A 67 -0.05 11.56 -19.85
CA GLY A 67 0.93 10.74 -19.14
C GLY A 67 0.59 10.42 -17.69
N MET A 68 -0.60 10.82 -17.20
CA MET A 68 -1.04 10.50 -15.83
C MET A 68 -1.13 8.98 -15.64
N ARG A 69 -0.56 8.49 -14.54
CA ARG A 69 -0.63 7.09 -14.11
C ARG A 69 -1.04 7.00 -12.66
N ASN A 70 -1.83 6.00 -12.32
CA ASN A 70 -2.25 5.75 -10.95
C ASN A 70 -2.41 4.24 -10.76
N ALA A 71 -1.89 3.70 -9.65
CA ALA A 71 -2.06 2.30 -9.29
C ALA A 71 -2.65 2.24 -7.88
N GLU A 72 -3.72 1.48 -7.73
CA GLU A 72 -4.46 1.35 -6.48
C GLU A 72 -4.71 -0.12 -6.19
N LEU A 73 -4.54 -0.51 -4.93
CA LEU A 73 -4.87 -1.84 -4.45
C LEU A 73 -6.14 -1.74 -3.61
N MET A 74 -7.20 -2.41 -4.05
CA MET A 74 -8.52 -2.41 -3.40
C MET A 74 -8.84 -3.79 -2.83
N PRO A 75 -9.28 -3.90 -1.56
CA PRO A 75 -9.79 -5.16 -1.04
C PRO A 75 -11.10 -5.52 -1.73
N ALA A 76 -11.24 -6.76 -2.20
CA ALA A 76 -12.46 -7.25 -2.83
C ALA A 76 -13.35 -8.06 -1.87
N GLY A 77 -12.77 -8.49 -0.74
CA GLY A 77 -13.45 -9.24 0.31
C GLY A 77 -14.31 -8.35 1.22
N ARG A 78 -15.06 -9.01 2.11
CA ARG A 78 -15.80 -8.32 3.19
C ARG A 78 -14.83 -7.65 4.17
N LEU A 79 -15.30 -6.57 4.80
CA LEU A 79 -14.70 -6.03 6.04
C LEU A 79 -14.41 -7.19 7.00
N GLN A 80 -13.24 -7.18 7.63
CA GLN A 80 -12.91 -8.19 8.63
C GLN A 80 -13.81 -8.02 9.85
N ASP A 81 -14.03 -9.12 10.59
CA ASP A 81 -14.77 -9.07 11.86
C ASP A 81 -14.06 -8.19 12.92
N LYS A 82 -12.75 -7.95 12.75
CA LYS A 82 -11.91 -7.15 13.63
C LYS A 82 -10.95 -6.28 12.83
N GLY A 83 -10.72 -5.07 13.32
CA GLY A 83 -9.58 -4.25 12.91
C GLY A 83 -8.25 -4.88 13.32
N VAL A 84 -7.16 -4.39 12.73
CA VAL A 84 -5.81 -4.86 13.00
C VAL A 84 -4.92 -3.67 13.33
N VAL A 85 -4.04 -3.85 14.32
CA VAL A 85 -2.99 -2.89 14.65
C VAL A 85 -1.66 -3.63 14.56
N TYR A 86 -0.85 -3.27 13.58
CA TYR A 86 0.52 -3.76 13.47
C TYR A 86 1.44 -2.81 14.20
N LYS A 87 2.14 -3.30 15.22
CA LYS A 87 3.24 -2.58 15.87
C LYS A 87 4.55 -3.27 15.50
N VAL A 88 5.37 -2.59 14.72
CA VAL A 88 6.62 -3.13 14.20
C VAL A 88 7.78 -2.32 14.75
N ASN A 89 8.70 -3.00 15.41
CA ASN A 89 9.95 -2.40 15.87
C ASN A 89 11.00 -2.53 14.75
N ILE A 90 11.46 -1.39 14.24
CA ILE A 90 12.42 -1.32 13.14
C ILE A 90 13.82 -1.18 13.76
N GLN A 91 14.64 -2.22 13.63
CA GLN A 91 16.01 -2.27 14.19
C GLN A 91 17.08 -2.46 13.12
N THR A 92 16.73 -3.16 12.04
CA THR A 92 17.68 -3.57 11.00
C THR A 92 17.30 -2.98 9.63
N PRO A 93 18.26 -2.83 8.70
CA PRO A 93 17.94 -2.43 7.33
C PRO A 93 16.98 -3.39 6.63
N GLN A 94 16.91 -4.65 7.06
CA GLN A 94 15.93 -5.61 6.56
C GLN A 94 14.51 -5.25 6.99
N ASP A 95 14.35 -4.66 8.17
CA ASP A 95 13.04 -4.19 8.66
C ASP A 95 12.50 -3.01 7.84
N MET A 96 13.39 -2.17 7.31
CA MET A 96 13.05 -1.08 6.40
C MET A 96 12.51 -1.57 5.04
N ASN A 97 12.93 -2.77 4.63
CA ASN A 97 12.52 -3.40 3.37
C ASN A 97 11.23 -4.23 3.49
N ARG A 98 10.63 -4.34 4.69
CA ARG A 98 9.38 -5.07 4.89
C ARG A 98 8.30 -4.49 3.99
N GLN A 99 7.62 -5.35 3.26
CA GLN A 99 6.47 -4.93 2.47
C GLN A 99 5.32 -4.53 3.40
N VAL A 100 4.76 -3.35 3.13
CA VAL A 100 3.60 -2.81 3.84
C VAL A 100 2.49 -2.59 2.82
N VAL A 101 1.33 -3.16 3.12
CA VAL A 101 0.11 -2.86 2.40
C VAL A 101 -0.79 -2.05 3.32
N GLN A 102 -0.98 -0.78 2.97
CA GLN A 102 -1.83 0.14 3.71
C GLN A 102 -3.20 0.20 3.03
N SER A 103 -4.26 -0.16 3.75
CA SER A 103 -5.62 -0.01 3.25
C SER A 103 -6.06 1.47 3.25
N GLN A 104 -7.18 1.75 2.55
CA GLN A 104 -7.71 3.11 2.45
C GLN A 104 -8.17 3.71 3.78
N SER A 105 -8.37 2.88 4.80
CA SER A 105 -8.82 3.29 6.14
C SER A 105 -7.71 3.25 7.19
N ALA A 106 -6.50 2.85 6.79
CA ALA A 106 -5.39 2.64 7.71
C ALA A 106 -4.60 3.92 7.98
N ALA A 107 -4.37 4.22 9.25
CA ALA A 107 -3.47 5.29 9.69
C ALA A 107 -2.08 4.73 9.98
N VAL A 108 -1.05 5.49 9.64
CA VAL A 108 0.34 5.13 9.94
C VAL A 108 0.89 6.11 10.98
N ARG A 109 1.48 5.59 12.06
CA ARG A 109 2.04 6.38 13.15
C ARG A 109 3.49 6.01 13.43
N ILE A 110 4.29 7.02 13.77
CA ILE A 110 5.65 6.85 14.30
C ILE A 110 5.68 7.56 15.66
N PRO A 111 5.42 6.83 16.77
CA PRO A 111 5.20 7.43 18.08
C PRO A 111 6.38 8.26 18.60
N CYS A 112 7.62 7.88 18.27
CA CYS A 112 8.81 8.62 18.73
C CYS A 112 8.95 10.03 18.13
N LEU A 113 8.31 10.28 16.99
CA LEU A 113 8.27 11.60 16.34
C LEU A 113 6.90 12.28 16.47
N GLU A 114 5.95 11.68 17.20
CA GLU A 114 4.55 12.14 17.23
C GLU A 114 3.96 12.33 15.82
N PHE A 115 4.41 11.51 14.87
CA PHE A 115 3.95 11.55 13.50
C PHE A 115 2.72 10.67 13.31
N GLU A 116 1.70 11.22 12.64
CA GLU A 116 0.53 10.49 12.20
C GLU A 116 0.19 10.88 10.75
N ALA A 117 0.24 9.89 9.86
CA ALA A 117 -0.26 10.02 8.50
C ALA A 117 -1.72 9.52 8.47
N PRO A 118 -2.67 10.38 8.05
CA PRO A 118 -4.06 9.97 7.93
C PRO A 118 -4.23 8.90 6.84
N PRO A 119 -5.37 8.20 6.81
CA PRO A 119 -5.67 7.25 5.75
C PRO A 119 -5.59 7.89 4.37
N LYS A 120 -4.86 7.23 3.46
CA LYS A 120 -4.65 7.63 2.06
C LYS A 120 -5.19 6.55 1.14
N LYS A 121 -5.05 6.73 -0.18
CA LYS A 121 -5.35 5.67 -1.15
C LYS A 121 -4.58 4.39 -0.83
N GLY A 122 -5.20 3.24 -1.10
CA GLY A 122 -4.61 1.93 -0.81
C GLY A 122 -3.25 1.78 -1.49
N LEU A 123 -2.21 1.56 -0.70
CA LEU A 123 -0.82 1.62 -1.14
C LEU A 123 -0.09 0.32 -0.80
N LEU A 124 0.62 -0.23 -1.79
CA LEU A 124 1.64 -1.26 -1.59
C LEU A 124 3.00 -0.57 -1.64
N SER A 125 3.74 -0.60 -0.54
CA SER A 125 5.06 0.02 -0.42
C SER A 125 5.95 -0.77 0.54
N THR A 126 7.09 -0.20 0.93
CA THR A 126 7.94 -0.68 2.02
C THR A 126 7.88 0.29 3.20
N VAL A 127 8.41 -0.10 4.35
CA VAL A 127 8.55 0.82 5.50
C VAL A 127 9.36 2.06 5.10
N GLU A 128 10.47 1.87 4.38
CA GLU A 128 11.27 2.96 3.81
C GLU A 128 10.44 3.83 2.86
N GLY A 129 9.71 3.21 1.94
CA GLY A 129 8.89 3.92 0.94
C GLY A 129 7.82 4.81 1.57
N ILE A 130 7.18 4.36 2.66
CA ILE A 130 6.20 5.15 3.40
C ILE A 130 6.83 6.40 4.01
N ILE A 131 8.01 6.27 4.62
CA ILE A 131 8.73 7.40 5.24
C ILE A 131 9.18 8.40 4.17
N SER A 132 9.77 7.90 3.07
CA SER A 132 10.21 8.72 1.94
C SER A 132 9.03 9.48 1.30
N GLN A 133 7.90 8.79 1.07
CA GLN A 133 6.70 9.43 0.53
C GLN A 133 6.17 10.52 1.48
N ALA A 134 6.18 10.28 2.79
CA ALA A 134 5.76 11.29 3.76
C ALA A 134 6.67 12.53 3.75
N ILE A 135 7.99 12.34 3.57
CA ILE A 135 8.94 13.43 3.40
C ILE A 135 8.63 14.22 2.12
N ASP A 136 8.39 13.54 1.01
CA ASP A 136 8.07 14.18 -0.28
C ASP A 136 6.77 14.98 -0.18
N ASP A 137 5.72 14.43 0.43
CA ASP A 137 4.45 15.10 0.63
C ASP A 137 4.58 16.38 1.49
N LEU A 138 5.42 16.34 2.53
CA LEU A 138 5.71 17.52 3.36
C LEU A 138 6.48 18.58 2.57
N ASN A 139 7.43 18.16 1.74
CA ASN A 139 8.27 19.04 0.91
C ASN A 139 7.51 19.73 -0.21
N GLN A 140 6.52 19.09 -0.83
CA GLN A 140 5.77 19.66 -1.96
C GLN A 140 5.19 21.06 -1.68
N CYS A 141 4.73 21.31 -0.45
CA CYS A 141 4.15 22.61 -0.07
C CYS A 141 5.17 23.60 0.53
N GLN A 142 6.42 23.19 0.79
CA GLN A 142 7.42 24.07 1.42
C GLN A 142 7.70 25.37 0.65
N PRO A 143 7.80 25.39 -0.69
CA PRO A 143 8.06 26.63 -1.43
C PRO A 143 7.00 27.72 -1.18
N LEU A 144 5.73 27.32 -1.10
CA LEU A 144 4.62 28.23 -0.80
C LEU A 144 4.62 28.66 0.68
N ARG A 145 4.86 27.71 1.59
CA ARG A 145 4.92 28.00 3.04
C ARG A 145 6.03 29.00 3.38
N LYS A 146 7.20 28.92 2.74
CA LYS A 146 8.30 29.89 2.98
C LYS A 146 7.91 31.34 2.71
N VAL A 147 6.97 31.57 1.79
CA VAL A 147 6.47 32.91 1.45
C VAL A 147 5.34 33.34 2.39
N GLN A 148 4.42 32.41 2.73
CA GLN A 148 3.22 32.73 3.51
C GLN A 148 3.46 32.70 5.03
N ASP A 149 4.21 31.72 5.51
CA ASP A 149 4.51 31.48 6.92
C ASP A 149 5.91 30.86 7.09
N PRO A 150 6.96 31.69 7.16
CA PRO A 150 8.34 31.23 7.27
C PRO A 150 8.65 30.54 8.60
N GLU A 151 7.91 30.85 9.68
CA GLU A 151 8.12 30.22 10.98
C GLU A 151 7.66 28.76 10.95
N VAL A 152 6.48 28.49 10.39
CA VAL A 152 5.97 27.13 10.19
C VAL A 152 6.86 26.36 9.22
N ALA A 153 7.32 27.00 8.14
CA ALA A 153 8.22 26.36 7.18
C ALA A 153 9.52 25.86 7.84
N ALA A 154 10.11 26.64 8.74
CA ALA A 154 11.32 26.26 9.48
C ALA A 154 11.07 25.07 10.44
N LYS A 155 9.92 25.05 11.14
CA LYS A 155 9.54 23.92 12.01
C LYS A 155 9.36 22.62 11.22
N ILE A 156 8.78 22.71 10.02
CA ILE A 156 8.60 21.56 9.13
C ILE A 156 9.96 21.06 8.59
N GLU A 157 10.91 21.94 8.26
CA GLU A 157 12.26 21.53 7.83
C GLU A 157 12.98 20.73 8.92
N VAL A 158 12.95 21.21 10.16
CA VAL A 158 13.50 20.48 11.32
C VAL A 158 12.81 19.11 11.50
N PHE A 159 11.51 19.03 11.23
CA PHE A 159 10.78 17.77 11.29
C PHE A 159 11.19 16.79 10.17
N ILE A 160 11.35 17.30 8.95
CA ILE A 160 11.83 16.52 7.81
C ILE A 160 13.23 15.96 8.07
N GLU A 161 14.13 16.73 8.66
CA GLU A 161 15.46 16.25 9.06
C GLU A 161 15.37 15.08 10.05
N LYS A 162 14.43 15.14 11.02
CA LYS A 162 14.19 14.02 11.93
C LYS A 162 13.70 12.76 11.20
N MET A 163 12.79 12.91 10.23
CA MET A 163 12.33 11.77 9.42
C MET A 163 13.45 11.19 8.55
N GLN A 164 14.30 12.04 7.97
CA GLN A 164 15.47 11.60 7.20
C GLN A 164 16.48 10.84 8.08
N ASN A 165 16.62 11.20 9.35
CA ASN A 165 17.46 10.46 10.28
C ASN A 165 16.90 9.06 10.60
N LEU A 166 15.57 8.86 10.54
CA LEU A 166 14.99 7.51 10.65
C LEU A 166 15.42 6.61 9.49
N LEU A 167 15.58 7.15 8.28
CA LEU A 167 16.03 6.38 7.12
C LEU A 167 17.47 5.86 7.26
N LYS A 168 18.32 6.57 8.02
CA LYS A 168 19.69 6.13 8.32
C LYS A 168 19.74 4.97 9.32
N LEU A 169 18.66 4.77 10.07
CA LEU A 169 18.51 3.71 11.07
C LEU A 169 19.60 3.71 12.14
N GLU A 170 20.02 4.89 12.59
CA GLU A 170 20.98 5.02 13.71
C GLU A 170 20.34 4.67 15.06
N THR A 171 19.02 4.85 15.17
CA THR A 171 18.24 4.56 16.36
C THR A 171 17.00 3.75 15.99
N PRO A 172 16.72 2.63 16.69
CA PRO A 172 15.50 1.87 16.48
C PRO A 172 14.24 2.71 16.76
N PHE A 173 13.17 2.44 16.02
CA PHE A 173 11.88 3.11 16.22
C PHE A 173 10.71 2.15 16.00
N ASP A 174 9.55 2.53 16.52
CA ASP A 174 8.30 1.80 16.31
C ASP A 174 7.52 2.42 15.15
N LEU A 175 7.07 1.58 14.22
CA LEU A 175 6.05 1.90 13.21
C LEU A 175 4.74 1.25 13.63
N VAL A 176 3.65 2.01 13.62
CA VAL A 176 2.30 1.50 13.92
C VAL A 176 1.41 1.69 12.71
N VAL A 177 0.79 0.61 12.23
CA VAL A 177 -0.25 0.65 11.19
C VAL A 177 -1.57 0.23 11.83
N ASP A 178 -2.49 1.17 11.97
CA ASP A 178 -3.78 1.02 12.63
C ASP A 178 -4.88 1.01 11.56
N ASP A 179 -5.47 -0.15 11.32
CA ASP A 179 -6.50 -0.33 10.30
C ASP A 179 -7.80 -0.90 10.89
N PRO A 180 -8.86 -0.09 11.01
CA PRO A 180 -10.14 -0.54 11.54
C PRO A 180 -10.82 -1.59 10.65
N THR A 181 -10.45 -1.70 9.37
CA THR A 181 -11.05 -2.66 8.42
C THR A 181 -10.40 -4.03 8.45
N GLY A 182 -9.22 -4.15 9.07
CA GLY A 182 -8.45 -5.40 9.12
C GLY A 182 -7.80 -5.80 7.79
N ASN A 183 -7.74 -4.89 6.81
CA ASN A 183 -7.29 -5.18 5.44
C ASN A 183 -5.86 -4.69 5.18
N SER A 184 -5.13 -4.18 6.17
CA SER A 184 -3.72 -3.83 6.02
C SER A 184 -2.84 -5.03 6.36
N PHE A 185 -1.58 -5.00 5.92
CA PHE A 185 -0.62 -6.06 6.18
C PHE A 185 0.78 -5.50 6.28
N VAL A 186 1.58 -6.07 7.17
CA VAL A 186 3.02 -5.83 7.23
C VAL A 186 3.73 -7.17 7.19
N GLU A 187 4.69 -7.30 6.28
CA GLU A 187 5.49 -8.49 6.11
C GLU A 187 6.25 -8.85 7.40
N ASN A 188 6.22 -10.14 7.74
CA ASN A 188 7.10 -10.70 8.75
C ASN A 188 8.29 -11.41 8.06
N PRO A 189 9.49 -10.80 8.05
CA PRO A 189 10.68 -11.42 7.45
C PRO A 189 11.24 -12.56 8.31
N TYR A 190 10.73 -12.76 9.54
CA TYR A 190 11.16 -13.78 10.48
C TYR A 190 10.02 -14.79 10.75
N PRO A 191 9.76 -15.73 9.82
CA PRO A 191 8.61 -16.65 9.90
C PRO A 191 8.62 -17.59 11.12
N PHE A 192 9.77 -17.70 11.82
CA PHE A 192 9.93 -18.53 13.02
C PHE A 192 10.06 -17.71 14.32
N ASP A 193 10.04 -16.38 14.23
CA ASP A 193 10.07 -15.50 15.40
C ASP A 193 8.64 -15.05 15.75
N PHE A 194 8.05 -15.74 16.73
CA PHE A 194 6.71 -15.43 17.24
C PHE A 194 6.69 -14.24 18.20
N SER A 195 7.84 -13.65 18.55
CA SER A 195 7.90 -12.47 19.43
C SER A 195 7.27 -11.23 18.79
N VAL A 196 7.18 -11.20 17.45
CA VAL A 196 6.57 -10.09 16.67
C VAL A 196 5.05 -9.99 16.86
N PHE A 197 4.40 -11.05 17.36
CA PHE A 197 2.96 -11.09 17.65
C PHE A 197 2.63 -11.12 19.16
N ALA A 198 3.61 -11.01 20.05
CA ALA A 198 3.46 -11.34 21.48
C ALA A 198 2.72 -10.29 22.34
N TRP A 199 2.01 -9.33 21.74
CA TRP A 199 1.21 -8.35 22.47
C TRP A 199 -0.17 -8.18 21.82
N LEU A 200 -0.96 -9.26 21.81
CA LEU A 200 -2.42 -9.24 21.76
C LEU A 200 -2.98 -9.72 23.09
#